data_AF-A0A917PNE1-F1
#
_entry.id   AF-A0A917PNE1-F1
#
_cell.length_a   1.000
_cell.length_b   1.000
_cell.length_c   1.000
_cell.angle_alpha   90.00
_cell.angle_beta   90.00
_cell.angle_gamma   90.00
#
_symmetry.space_group_name_H-M   'P 1'
#
loop_
_entity.id
_entity.type
_entity.pdbx_description
1 polymer ?
#
loop_
_entity_poly.entity_id
_entity_poly.type
_entity_poly.pdbx_seq_one_letter_code
_entity_poly.pdbx_strand_id
1 'polypeptide(L)' 'MIGDQAEVLQHLNSARKHADQAETEAKPELYREAIDELSAAVEILLHNTGERQGDSRSEIDLPAFDR' A
#
# COMPACT_ATOMS: atom_id res chain seq x y z
N MET A 1 0.03 -5.43 9.78
CA MET A 1 1.06 -6.14 10.57
C MET A 1 2.36 -5.35 10.53
N ILE A 2 3.32 -5.59 11.44
CA ILE A 2 4.62 -4.88 11.44
C ILE A 2 5.43 -5.19 10.15
N GLY A 3 5.24 -6.38 9.56
CA GLY A 3 5.87 -6.78 8.30
C GLY A 3 5.48 -5.88 7.11
N ASP A 4 4.18 -5.63 6.94
CA ASP A 4 3.67 -4.85 5.80
C ASP A 4 4.15 -3.39 5.83
N GLN A 5 4.40 -2.82 7.01
CA GLN A 5 4.90 -1.45 7.12
C GLN A 5 6.37 -1.34 6.69
N ALA A 6 7.19 -2.36 7.00
CA ALA A 6 8.57 -2.41 6.54
C ALA A 6 8.66 -2.59 5.02
N GLU A 7 7.76 -3.39 4.45
CA GLU A 7 7.66 -3.63 3.01
C GLU A 7 7.24 -2.36 2.24
N VAL A 8 6.23 -1.63 2.73
CA VAL A 8 5.85 -0.31 2.17
C VAL A 8 7.05 0.64 2.17
N LEU A 9 7.79 0.73 3.28
CA LEU A 9 8.97 1.59 3.35
C LEU A 9 10.07 1.16 2.38
N GLN A 10 10.22 -0.13 2.10
CA GLN A 10 11.17 -0.62 1.11
C GLN A 10 10.81 -0.12 -0.29
N HIS A 11 9.55 -0.31 -0.70
CA HIS A 11 9.06 0.15 -2.01
C HIS A 11 9.20 1.68 -2.17
N LEU A 12 8.85 2.45 -1.14
CA LEU A 12 9.01 3.92 -1.16
C LEU A 12 10.48 4.35 -1.31
N ASN A 13 11.40 3.65 -0.63
CA ASN A 13 12.83 3.94 -0.76
C ASN A 13 13.38 3.52 -2.13
N SER A 14 12.90 2.41 -2.69
CA SER A 14 13.27 1.95 -4.04
C SER A 14 12.80 2.96 -5.09
N ALA A 15 11.53 3.38 -5.02
CA ALA A 15 10.96 4.40 -5.89
C ALA A 15 11.78 5.70 -5.91
N ARG A 16 12.17 6.18 -4.73
CA ARG A 16 12.99 7.39 -4.62
C ARG A 16 14.35 7.22 -5.30
N LYS A 17 15.02 6.08 -5.11
CA LYS A 17 16.30 5.80 -5.78
C LYS A 17 16.16 5.78 -7.29
N HIS A 18 15.12 5.14 -7.83
CA HIS A 18 14.87 5.11 -9.26
C HIS A 18 14.62 6.51 -9.82
N ALA A 19 13.84 7.35 -9.13
CA ALA A 19 13.60 8.73 -9.54
C ALA A 19 14.88 9.59 -9.49
N ASP A 20 15.64 9.51 -8.39
CA ASP A 20 16.91 10.23 -8.23
C ASP A 20 17.91 9.81 -9.33
N GLN A 21 17.97 8.52 -9.66
CA GLN A 21 18.82 7.98 -10.71
C GLN A 21 18.35 8.39 -12.11
N ALA A 22 17.04 8.40 -12.37
CA ALA A 22 16.46 8.85 -13.63
C ALA A 22 16.89 10.30 -13.92
N GLU A 23 16.82 11.16 -12.91
CA GLU A 23 17.21 12.57 -13.00
C GLU A 23 18.74 12.73 -13.16
N THR A 24 19.52 12.04 -12.32
CA THR A 24 20.98 12.16 -12.30
C THR A 24 21.64 11.60 -13.55
N GLU A 25 21.14 10.47 -14.07
CA GLU A 25 21.72 9.78 -15.23
C GLU A 25 21.04 10.12 -16.56
N ALA A 26 20.04 11.01 -16.55
CA ALA A 26 19.20 11.35 -17.71
C ALA A 26 18.56 10.10 -18.36
N LYS A 27 18.06 9.19 -17.52
CA LYS A 27 17.42 7.92 -17.90
C LYS A 27 15.93 7.96 -17.60
N PRO A 28 15.10 8.56 -18.48
CA PRO A 28 13.68 8.73 -18.22
C PRO A 28 12.92 7.40 -18.05
N GLU A 29 13.45 6.30 -18.58
CA GLU A 29 12.90 4.95 -18.39
C GLU A 29 12.86 4.53 -16.90
N LEU A 30 13.76 5.04 -16.06
CA LEU A 30 13.79 4.72 -14.63
C LEU A 30 12.64 5.39 -13.85
N TYR A 31 12.01 6.44 -14.38
CA TYR A 31 10.78 6.97 -13.78
C TYR A 31 9.64 5.96 -13.84
N ARG A 32 9.64 5.05 -14.82
CA ARG A 32 8.63 4.00 -14.88
C ARG A 32 8.76 3.03 -13.71
N GLU A 33 9.99 2.58 -13.44
CA GLU A 33 10.30 1.73 -12.28
C GLU A 33 9.97 2.45 -10.96
N ALA A 34 10.22 3.76 -10.87
CA ALA A 34 9.82 4.55 -9.70
C ALA A 34 8.30 4.54 -9.48
N ILE A 35 7.50 4.67 -10.55
CA ILE A 35 6.03 4.65 -10.49
C ILE A 35 5.51 3.25 -10.12
N ASP A 36 6.12 2.20 -10.68
CA ASP A 36 5.70 0.83 -10.40
C ASP A 36 5.95 0.48 -8.91
N GLU A 37 7.08 0.92 -8.33
CA GLU A 37 7.38 0.79 -6.90
C GLU A 37 6.41 1.58 -6.01
N LEU A 38 6.04 2.82 -6.41
CA LEU A 38 5.00 3.59 -5.70
C LEU A 38 3.64 2.90 -5.74
N SER A 39 3.30 2.28 -6.87
CA SER A 39 2.03 1.58 -7.05
C SER A 39 1.95 0.36 -6.12
N ALA A 40 3.04 -0.43 -6.04
CA ALA A 40 3.14 -1.55 -5.10
C ALA A 40 2.98 -1.11 -3.63
N ALA A 41 3.63 -0.01 -3.23
CA ALA A 41 3.48 0.55 -1.89
C ALA A 41 2.03 0.94 -1.57
N VAL A 42 1.32 1.54 -2.53
CA VAL A 42 -0.10 1.93 -2.39
C VAL A 42 -0.99 0.69 -2.31
N GLU A 43 -0.75 -0.35 -3.10
CA GLU A 43 -1.52 -1.60 -3.05
C GLU A 43 -1.41 -2.29 -1.69
N ILE A 44 -0.22 -2.36 -1.10
CA ILE A 44 -0.02 -2.91 0.25
C ILE A 44 -0.78 -2.09 1.29
N LEU A 45 -0.73 -0.75 1.19
CA LEU A 45 -1.48 0.13 2.10
C LEU A 45 -2.99 -0.08 1.97
N LEU A 46 -3.51 -0.19 0.75
CA LEU A 46 -4.93 -0.42 0.48
C LEU A 46 -5.40 -1.78 1.00
N HIS A 47 -4.62 -2.84 0.76
CA HIS A 47 -4.90 -4.17 1.30
C HIS A 47 -5.00 -4.13 2.83
N ASN A 48 -4.05 -3.48 3.50
CA ASN A 48 -4.07 -3.33 4.95
C ASN A 48 -5.28 -2.53 5.47
N THR A 49 -5.79 -1.56 4.70
CA THR A 49 -7.02 -0.84 5.08
C THR A 49 -8.29 -1.65 4.84
N GLY A 50 -8.31 -2.52 3.82
CA GLY A 50 -9.41 -3.43 3.52
C GLY A 50 -9.53 -4.56 4.55
N GLU A 51 -8.42 -5.17 4.93
CA GLU A 51 -8.33 -6.17 6.02
C GLU A 51 -8.82 -5.57 7.34
N ARG A 52 -8.45 -4.32 7.64
CA ARG A 52 -8.90 -3.61 8.86
C ARG A 52 -10.39 -3.29 8.85
N GLN A 53 -11.01 -3.13 7.68
CA GLN A 53 -12.47 -2.99 7.56
C GLN A 53 -13.20 -4.35 7.63
N GLY A 54 -12.58 -5.43 7.14
CA GLY A 54 -13.12 -6.80 7.22
C GLY A 54 -13.27 -7.30 8.66
N ASP A 55 -12.38 -6.87 9.55
CA ASP A 55 -12.37 -7.23 10.98
C ASP A 55 -13.40 -6.43 11.83
N SER A 56 -14.05 -5.42 11.25
CA SER A 56 -15.09 -4.60 11.92
C SER A 56 -16.52 -5.09 11.68
N ARG A 57 -16.72 -6.24 11.01
CA ARG A 57 -18.02 -6.93 10.96
C ARG A 57 -18.15 -7.92 12.11
N SER A 58 -18.00 -7.46 13.34
CA SER A 58 -18.62 -8.14 14.47
C SER A 58 -20.12 -7.85 14.39
N GLU A 59 -20.91 -8.91 14.38
CA GLU A 59 -22.37 -8.92 14.36
C GLU A 59 -22.98 -7.74 15.12
N ILE A 60 -23.71 -6.87 14.42
CA ILE A 60 -24.78 -6.12 15.07
C ILE A 60 -25.90 -7.14 15.28
N ASP A 61 -25.90 -7.75 16.47
CA ASP A 61 -27.00 -8.56 16.97
C ASP A 61 -28.21 -7.63 17.18
N LEU A 62 -29.00 -7.47 16.11
CA LEU A 62 -30.25 -6.72 16.19
C LEU A 62 -31.24 -7.60 16.97
N PRO A 63 -31.78 -7.14 18.10
CA PRO A 63 -32.71 -7.94 18.87
C PRO A 63 -33.90 -8.30 17.99
N ALA A 64 -34.18 -9.61 17.90
CA ALA A 64 -35.36 -10.10 17.23
C ALA A 64 -36.58 -9.47 17.90
N PHE A 65 -37.25 -8.57 17.19
CA PHE A 65 -38.57 -8.11 17.61
C PHE A 65 -39.53 -9.28 17.42
N ASP A 66 -39.85 -9.96 18.52
CA ASP A 66 -40.98 -10.89 18.59
C ASP A 66 -42.26 -10.17 18.13
N ARG A 67 -42.96 -10.80 17.18
CA ARG A 67 -44.25 -10.34 16.66
C ARG A 67 -45.41 -10.88 17.47
#